data_AF-A0A3A9K769-F1
#
_entry.id   AF-A0A3A9K769-F1
#
_cell.length_a   1.000
_cell.length_b   1.000
_cell.length_c   1.000
_cell.angle_alpha   90.00
_cell.angle_beta   90.00
_cell.angle_gamma   90.00
#
_symmetry.space_group_name_H-M   'P 1'
#
loop_
_entity.id
_entity.type
_entity.pdbx_description
1 polymer ?
#
loop_
_entity_poly.entity_id
_entity_poly.type
_entity_poly.pdbx_seq_one_letter_code
_entity_poly.pdbx_strand_id
1 'polypeptide(L)' 'MNGKMNEDDKDVQKFVFDTSAILTYYQDEEGSDVIEELLEKSKRGEAKIYISSMSIFELAYITMAKKAKIELLN' A
#
# COMPACT_ATOMS: atom_id res chain seq x y z
N MET A 1 -0.71 33.96 23.76
CA MET A 1 -1.35 33.94 22.42
C MET A 1 -1.82 32.52 22.18
N ASN A 2 -3.14 32.27 22.24
CA ASN A 2 -3.70 30.94 21.95
C ASN A 2 -3.74 30.79 20.43
N GLY A 3 -2.77 30.08 19.87
CA GLY A 3 -2.83 29.65 18.48
C GLY A 3 -4.02 28.70 18.33
N LYS A 4 -5.06 29.14 17.62
CA LYS A 4 -6.11 28.23 17.15
C LYS A 4 -5.42 27.18 16.28
N MET A 5 -5.48 25.92 16.67
CA MET A 5 -5.22 24.81 15.74
C MET A 5 -6.19 25.00 14.58
N ASN A 6 -5.65 25.13 13.37
CA ASN A 6 -6.45 25.14 12.15
C ASN A 6 -7.14 23.77 12.04
N GLU A 7 -8.41 23.74 11.61
CA GLU A 7 -9.17 22.50 11.41
C GLU A 7 -8.51 21.53 10.39
N ASP A 8 -7.51 22.02 9.65
CA ASP A 8 -6.69 21.30 8.68
C ASP A 8 -5.59 20.40 9.28
N ASP A 9 -5.37 20.44 10.60
CA ASP A 9 -4.34 19.64 11.28
C ASP A 9 -4.95 18.45 12.03
N LYS A 10 -5.98 17.80 11.44
CA LYS A 10 -6.32 16.43 11.86
C LYS A 10 -5.07 15.59 11.69
N ASP A 11 -4.68 14.85 12.72
CA ASP A 11 -3.55 13.93 12.68
C ASP A 11 -3.84 12.79 11.70
N VAL A 12 -3.62 13.06 10.41
CA VAL A 12 -3.87 12.10 9.32
C VAL A 12 -2.90 10.95 9.50
N GLN A 13 -3.44 9.76 9.75
CA GLN A 13 -2.63 8.56 9.99
C GLN A 13 -1.78 8.24 8.76
N LYS A 14 -0.50 7.90 8.99
CA LYS A 14 0.48 7.64 7.94
C LYS A 14 0.87 6.17 7.98
N PHE A 15 0.78 5.52 6.83
CA PHE A 15 1.13 4.12 6.64
C PHE A 15 2.20 3.99 5.57
N VAL A 16 3.09 3.01 5.72
CA VAL A 16 4.01 2.57 4.67
C VAL A 16 3.59 1.17 4.28
N PHE A 17 3.20 0.99 3.03
CA PHE A 17 2.94 -0.34 2.49
C PHE A 17 4.26 -0.91 1.97
N ASP A 18 4.63 -2.07 2.53
CA ASP A 18 5.67 -2.91 1.96
C ASP A 18 5.10 -3.80 0.85
N THR A 19 5.95 -4.66 0.29
CA THR A 19 5.58 -5.58 -0.78
C THR A 19 4.48 -6.56 -0.35
N SER A 20 4.46 -6.98 0.92
CA SER A 20 3.46 -7.92 1.43
C SER A 20 2.07 -7.30 1.47
N ALA A 21 1.93 -6.06 1.96
CA ALA A 21 0.65 -5.35 1.97
C ALA A 21 0.03 -5.24 0.57
N ILE A 22 0.85 -4.96 -0.45
CA ILE A 22 0.40 -4.85 -1.83
C ILE A 22 -0.01 -6.23 -2.39
N LEU A 23 0.75 -7.27 -2.08
CA LEU A 23 0.46 -8.64 -2.51
C LEU A 23 -0.79 -9.23 -1.83
N THR A 24 -1.00 -8.94 -0.54
CA THR A 24 -2.18 -9.37 0.22
C THR A 24 -3.45 -8.84 -0.43
N TYR A 25 -3.49 -7.54 -0.77
CA TYR A 25 -4.61 -6.95 -1.50
C TYR A 25 -4.75 -7.51 -2.92
N TYR A 26 -3.65 -7.64 -3.66
CA TYR A 26 -3.70 -8.12 -5.06
C TYR A 26 -4.15 -9.58 -5.19
N GLN A 27 -3.81 -10.44 -4.22
CA GLN A 27 -4.09 -11.87 -4.24
C GLN A 27 -5.35 -12.26 -3.46
N ASP A 28 -6.09 -11.29 -2.90
CA ASP A 28 -7.27 -11.54 -2.06
C ASP A 28 -6.97 -12.50 -0.90
N GLU A 29 -5.81 -12.29 -0.24
CA GLU A 29 -5.38 -13.07 0.90
C GLU A 29 -6.02 -12.57 2.22
N GLU A 30 -5.86 -13.32 3.31
CA GLU A 30 -6.30 -12.89 4.65
C GLU A 30 -5.68 -11.52 5.01
N GLY A 31 -6.53 -10.56 5.37
CA GLY A 31 -6.14 -9.17 5.62
C GLY A 31 -6.26 -8.23 4.41
N SER A 32 -6.71 -8.71 3.25
CA SER A 32 -7.01 -7.89 2.06
C SER A 32 -8.02 -6.77 2.37
N ASP A 33 -9.03 -7.08 3.17
CA ASP A 33 -10.05 -6.15 3.65
C ASP A 33 -9.47 -4.97 4.47
N VAL A 34 -8.45 -5.24 5.29
CA VAL A 34 -7.74 -4.19 6.04
C VAL A 34 -6.98 -3.26 5.10
N ILE A 35 -6.31 -3.80 4.08
CA ILE A 35 -5.58 -3.00 3.10
C ILE A 35 -6.55 -2.16 2.26
N GLU A 36 -7.69 -2.74 1.86
CA GLU A 36 -8.76 -2.04 1.15
C GLU A 36 -9.32 -0.88 1.99
N GLU A 37 -9.61 -1.10 3.27
CA GLU A 37 -10.11 -0.05 4.16
C GLU A 37 -9.12 1.12 4.29
N LEU A 38 -7.82 0.84 4.38
CA LEU A 38 -6.77 1.86 4.42
C LEU A 38 -6.69 2.65 3.11
N LEU A 39 -6.80 1.99 1.97
CA LEU A 39 -6.86 2.65 0.66
C LEU A 39 -8.09 3.56 0.56
N GLU A 40 -9.26 3.10 1.00
CA GLU A 40 -10.49 3.90 1.05
C GLU A 40 -10.38 5.10 2.00
N LYS A 41 -9.80 4.91 3.20
CA LYS A 41 -9.46 6.01 4.12
C LYS A 41 -8.54 7.03 3.46
N SER A 42 -7.57 6.58 2.66
CA SER A 42 -6.67 7.48 1.95
C SER A 42 -7.38 8.29 0.87
N LYS A 43 -8.32 7.68 0.11
CA LYS A 43 -9.17 8.39 -0.85
C LYS A 43 -10.02 9.49 -0.20
N ARG A 44 -10.46 9.28 1.05
CA ARG A 44 -11.22 10.27 1.84
C ARG A 44 -10.34 11.32 2.53
N GLY A 45 -9.02 11.24 2.40
CA GLY A 45 -8.08 12.14 3.09
C GLY A 45 -7.89 11.83 4.58
N GLU A 46 -8.39 10.69 5.05
CA GLU A 46 -8.29 10.23 6.45
C GLU A 46 -6.98 9.47 6.73
N ALA A 47 -6.27 9.05 5.67
CA ALA A 47 -4.97 8.41 5.75
C ALA A 47 -4.02 8.85 4.63
N LYS A 48 -2.71 8.78 4.88
CA LYS A 48 -1.66 8.90 3.86
C LYS A 48 -0.91 7.58 3.76
N ILE A 49 -0.89 7.02 2.55
CA ILE A 49 -0.16 5.78 2.26
C ILE A 49 1.09 6.12 1.45
N TYR A 50 2.22 5.59 1.89
CA TYR A 50 3.50 5.68 1.19
C TYR A 50 3.93 4.29 0.74
N ILE A 51 4.66 4.23 -0.37
CA ILE A 51 5.30 3.01 -0.87
C ILE A 51 6.76 3.35 -1.11
N SER A 52 7.68 2.49 -0.67
CA SER A 52 9.10 2.67 -0.97
C SER A 52 9.41 2.25 -2.40
N SER A 53 10.38 2.92 -3.05
CA SER A 53 10.87 2.48 -4.36
C SER A 53 11.39 1.03 -4.32
N MET A 54 11.92 0.58 -3.18
CA MET A 54 12.36 -0.82 -3.01
C MET A 54 11.20 -1.80 -3.12
N SER A 55 10.06 -1.52 -2.49
CA SER A 55 8.87 -2.38 -2.57
C SER A 55 8.33 -2.47 -4.01
N ILE A 56 8.45 -1.38 -4.78
CA ILE A 56 8.12 -1.39 -6.21
C ILE A 56 9.09 -2.30 -6.99
N PHE A 57 10.40 -2.22 -6.73
CA PHE A 57 11.38 -3.11 -7.36
C PHE A 57 11.16 -4.58 -7.02
N GLU A 58 10.78 -4.89 -5.78
CA GLU A 58 10.45 -6.26 -5.36
C GLU A 58 9.23 -6.80 -6.12
N LEU A 59 8.14 -6.02 -6.22
CA LEU A 59 6.97 -6.41 -7.01
C LEU A 59 7.30 -6.65 -8.49
N ALA A 60 8.12 -5.77 -9.07
CA ALA A 60 8.58 -5.92 -10.45
C ALA A 60 9.39 -7.21 -10.62
N TYR A 61 10.33 -7.48 -9.71
CA TYR A 61 11.14 -8.69 -9.72
C TYR A 61 10.29 -9.95 -9.58
N ILE A 62 9.35 -9.99 -8.64
CA ILE A 62 8.43 -11.12 -8.43
C ILE A 62 7.61 -11.39 -9.70
N THR A 63 7.10 -10.33 -10.34
CA THR A 63 6.31 -10.44 -11.57
C THR A 63 7.13 -11.00 -12.73
N MET A 64 8.37 -10.50 -12.91
CA MET A 64 9.29 -10.98 -13.93
C MET A 64 9.71 -12.44 -13.69
N ALA A 65 10.01 -12.80 -12.45
CA ALA A 65 10.38 -14.18 -12.08
C ALA A 65 9.23 -15.17 -12.32
N LYS A 66 7.99 -14.79 -11.96
CA LYS A 66 6.79 -15.60 -12.25
C LYS A 66 6.62 -15.82 -13.75
N LYS A 67 6.80 -14.77 -14.58
CA LYS A 67 6.71 -14.88 -16.05
C LYS A 67 7.78 -15.81 -16.62
N ALA A 68 9.05 -15.63 -16.24
CA ALA A 68 10.14 -16.49 -16.70
C ALA A 68 9.91 -17.97 -16.34
N LYS A 69 9.38 -18.25 -15.13
CA LYS A 69 9.02 -19.60 -14.72
C LYS A 69 7.90 -20.20 -15.58
N ILE A 70 6.89 -19.42 -15.94
CA ILE A 70 5.80 -19.86 -16.82
C ILE A 70 6.34 -20.17 -18.22
N GLU A 71 7.25 -19.36 -18.76
CA GLU A 71 7.87 -19.59 -20.07
C GLU A 71 8.72 -20.87 -20.13
N LEU A 72 9.35 -21.27 -19.01
CA LEU A 72 10.14 -22.52 -18.92
C LEU A 72 9.29 -23.80 -18.78
N LEU A 73 7.99 -23.67 -18.49
CA LEU A 73 7.08 -24.79 -18.29
C LEU A 73 6.14 -25.05 -19.49
N ASN A 74 6.27 -24.27 -20.56
CA ASN A 74 5.55 -24.43 -21.83
C ASN A 74 6.50 -24.84 -22.95
#